data_AF-A0A354FRK4-F1
#
_entry.id   AF-A0A354FRK4-F1
#
_cell.length_a   1.000
_cell.length_b   1.000
_cell.length_c   1.000
_cell.angle_alpha   90.00
_cell.angle_beta   90.00
_cell.angle_gamma   90.00
#
_symmetry.space_group_name_H-M   'P 1'
#
loop_
_entity.id
_entity.type
_entity.pdbx_description
1 polymer ?
#
loop_
_entity_poly.entity_id
_entity_poly.type
_entity_poly.pdbx_seq_one_letter_code
_entity_poly.pdbx_strand_id
1 'polypeptide(L)'
;MKKFPLIVILLTISGFTYWAFTKRASPSGNDREIGIKNDIEDNSEYWESVTTADQTLVDYQPPNPEHDFYSDGPKTRDGIGKYYQGREIAYVMGHPAINWLERREREQEEAPTKALD
;
A
#
# COMPACT_ATOMS: atom_id res chain seq x y z
N MET A 1 16.04 12.56 -58.18
CA MET A 1 15.76 11.25 -57.54
C MET A 1 15.14 11.51 -56.17
N LYS A 2 13.82 11.25 -56.02
CA LYS A 2 13.03 11.56 -54.81
C LYS A 2 13.53 10.73 -53.62
N LYS A 3 14.25 11.36 -52.68
CA LYS A 3 14.75 10.73 -51.43
C LYS A 3 13.72 10.75 -50.28
N PHE A 4 12.46 11.04 -50.59
CA PHE A 4 11.37 11.12 -49.60
C PHE A 4 10.56 9.83 -49.32
N PRO A 5 10.82 8.62 -49.90
CA PRO A 5 9.94 7.48 -49.62
C PRO A 5 10.18 6.88 -48.23
N LEU A 6 11.43 6.83 -47.75
CA LEU A 6 11.77 6.04 -46.56
C LEU A 6 11.32 6.70 -45.25
N ILE A 7 11.48 8.01 -45.11
CA ILE A 7 11.07 8.74 -43.90
C ILE A 7 9.55 8.71 -43.72
N VAL A 8 8.80 8.85 -44.81
CA VAL A 8 7.33 8.79 -44.78
C VAL A 8 6.85 7.39 -44.39
N ILE A 9 7.50 6.34 -44.91
CA ILE A 9 7.19 4.95 -44.55
C ILE A 9 7.51 4.67 -43.07
N LEU A 10 8.61 5.20 -42.53
CA LEU A 10 8.94 5.02 -41.12
C LEU A 10 7.93 5.73 -40.20
N LEU A 11 7.49 6.94 -40.56
CA LEU A 11 6.50 7.68 -39.76
C LEU A 11 5.13 7.00 -39.79
N THR A 12 4.70 6.42 -40.92
CA THR A 12 3.44 5.68 -40.99
C THR A 12 3.49 4.37 -40.21
N ILE A 13 4.60 3.63 -40.28
CA ILE A 13 4.79 2.39 -39.49
C ILE A 13 4.83 2.73 -38.00
N SER A 14 5.59 3.74 -37.57
CA SER A 14 5.69 4.15 -36.17
C SER A 14 4.34 4.61 -35.60
N GLY A 15 3.57 5.38 -36.36
CA GLY A 15 2.21 5.80 -35.97
C GLY A 15 1.25 4.61 -35.87
N PHE A 16 1.33 3.67 -36.82
CA PHE A 16 0.52 2.46 -36.81
C PHE A 16 0.87 1.54 -35.63
N THR A 17 2.15 1.37 -35.31
CA THR A 17 2.57 0.58 -34.14
C THR A 17 2.14 1.23 -32.83
N TYR A 18 2.19 2.57 -32.72
CA TYR A 18 1.72 3.29 -31.54
C TYR A 18 0.20 3.17 -31.37
N TRP A 19 -0.56 3.27 -32.47
CA TRP A 19 -2.00 3.07 -32.46
C TRP A 19 -2.37 1.61 -32.12
N ALA A 20 -1.68 0.63 -32.70
CA ALA A 20 -1.92 -0.79 -32.44
C ALA A 20 -1.54 -1.21 -31.00
N PHE A 21 -0.50 -0.60 -30.44
CA PHE A 21 -0.08 -0.86 -29.06
C PHE A 21 -1.05 -0.24 -28.04
N THR A 22 -1.56 0.97 -28.32
CA THR A 22 -2.54 1.65 -27.45
C THR A 22 -3.96 1.09 -27.58
N LYS A 23 -4.29 0.38 -28.66
CA LYS A 23 -5.57 -0.32 -28.89
C LYS A 23 -5.61 -1.76 -28.38
N ARG A 24 -4.54 -2.29 -27.76
CA ARG A 24 -4.67 -3.55 -27.02
C ARG A 24 -5.56 -3.28 -25.81
N ALA A 25 -6.85 -3.58 -25.97
CA ALA A 25 -7.74 -3.77 -24.85
C ALA A 25 -7.00 -4.68 -23.86
N SER A 26 -6.87 -4.20 -22.62
CA SER A 26 -6.42 -5.02 -21.51
C SER A 26 -7.19 -6.34 -21.60
N PRO A 27 -6.53 -7.52 -21.58
CA PRO A 27 -7.28 -8.76 -21.53
C PRO A 27 -8.23 -8.60 -20.34
N SER A 28 -9.54 -8.68 -20.60
CA SER A 28 -10.52 -8.69 -19.54
C SER A 28 -10.04 -9.75 -18.57
N GLY A 29 -9.74 -9.32 -17.35
CA GLY A 29 -9.44 -10.25 -16.28
C GLY A 29 -10.50 -11.33 -16.32
N ASN A 30 -10.10 -12.55 -16.01
CA ASN A 30 -11.08 -13.52 -15.59
C ASN A 30 -11.79 -12.94 -14.35
N ASP A 31 -12.92 -12.28 -14.59
CA ASP A 31 -13.85 -11.79 -13.58
C ASP A 31 -14.47 -13.04 -12.93
N ARG A 32 -13.65 -13.79 -12.21
CA ARG A 32 -14.14 -14.57 -11.09
C ARG A 32 -14.63 -13.50 -10.13
N GLU A 33 -15.92 -13.20 -10.20
CA GLU A 33 -16.68 -12.70 -9.05
C GLU A 33 -16.38 -13.67 -7.90
N ILE A 34 -15.26 -13.45 -7.22
CA ILE A 34 -15.15 -13.81 -5.83
C ILE A 34 -16.17 -12.87 -5.22
N GLY A 35 -17.32 -13.41 -4.83
CA GLY A 35 -18.32 -12.72 -4.03
C GLY A 35 -17.71 -12.35 -2.68
N ILE A 36 -16.71 -11.47 -2.67
CA ILE A 36 -16.39 -10.66 -1.52
C ILE A 36 -17.56 -9.70 -1.47
N LYS A 37 -18.53 -10.03 -0.64
CA LYS A 37 -19.42 -9.01 -0.11
C LYS A 37 -18.50 -8.01 0.56
N ASN A 38 -18.27 -6.87 -0.08
CA ASN A 38 -17.73 -5.71 0.60
C ASN A 38 -18.87 -5.20 1.47
N ASP A 39 -19.15 -5.92 2.54
CA ASP A 39 -19.89 -5.39 3.67
C ASP A 39 -18.94 -4.33 4.22
N ILE A 40 -19.03 -3.11 3.68
CA ILE A 40 -18.32 -1.95 4.22
C ILE A 40 -18.93 -1.75 5.59
N GLU A 41 -18.30 -2.38 6.58
CA GLU A 41 -18.69 -2.32 7.97
C GLU A 41 -18.59 -0.84 8.37
N ASP A 42 -19.74 -0.23 8.65
CA ASP A 42 -19.81 1.16 9.09
C ASP A 42 -19.15 1.26 10.47
N ASN A 43 -17.85 1.54 10.46
CA ASN A 43 -17.02 1.67 11.65
C ASN A 43 -17.01 3.10 12.21
N SER A 44 -17.94 3.97 11.78
CA SER A 44 -18.02 5.34 12.28
C SER A 44 -18.27 5.40 13.79
N GLU A 45 -19.11 4.50 14.33
CA GLU A 45 -19.36 4.35 15.76
C GLU A 45 -18.08 3.93 16.52
N TYR A 46 -17.29 3.05 15.93
CA TYR A 46 -15.98 2.67 16.47
C TYR A 46 -15.04 3.88 16.52
N TRP A 47 -14.95 4.68 15.45
CA TRP A 47 -14.10 5.87 15.39
C TRP A 47 -14.57 7.00 16.34
N GLU A 48 -15.87 7.12 16.62
CA GLU A 48 -16.42 8.04 17.62
C GLU A 48 -16.11 7.57 19.06
N SER A 49 -16.11 6.26 19.30
CA SER A 49 -15.78 5.68 20.61
C SER A 49 -14.30 5.85 20.99
N VAL A 50 -13.36 5.69 20.06
CA VAL A 50 -11.90 5.80 20.34
C VAL A 50 -11.43 7.24 20.53
N THR A 51 -12.20 8.23 20.06
CA THR A 51 -11.89 9.66 20.20
C THR A 51 -12.55 10.28 21.44
N THR A 52 -13.57 9.62 22.00
CA THR A 52 -14.20 9.97 23.27
C THR A 52 -13.30 9.52 24.42
N ALA A 53 -12.24 10.30 24.67
CA ALA A 53 -11.32 10.08 25.77
C ALA A 53 -12.02 10.37 27.12
N ASP A 54 -12.70 9.38 27.68
CA ASP A 54 -12.75 9.20 29.13
C ASP A 54 -11.57 8.32 29.53
N GLN A 55 -10.66 8.89 30.32
CA GLN A 55 -9.35 8.34 30.67
C GLN A 55 -9.45 7.19 31.70
N THR A 56 -10.66 6.66 31.92
CA THR A 56 -10.94 5.57 32.86
C THR A 56 -10.76 4.17 32.26
N LEU A 57 -10.54 4.04 30.94
CA LEU A 57 -10.31 2.76 30.25
C LEU A 57 -8.82 2.43 30.12
N VAL A 58 -8.19 2.07 31.25
CA VAL A 58 -6.78 1.57 31.27
C VAL A 58 -6.67 0.15 30.68
N ASP A 59 -7.79 -0.51 30.36
CA ASP A 59 -7.86 -1.94 30.02
C ASP A 59 -8.64 -2.23 28.72
N TYR A 60 -8.70 -1.27 27.79
CA TYR A 60 -9.32 -1.51 26.49
C TYR A 60 -8.47 -2.50 25.68
N GLN A 61 -8.92 -3.75 25.61
CA GLN A 61 -8.46 -4.71 24.62
C GLN A 61 -9.46 -4.72 23.46
N PRO A 62 -9.06 -4.34 22.23
CA PRO A 62 -9.95 -4.41 21.08
C PRO A 62 -10.46 -5.85 20.91
N PRO A 63 -11.72 -6.02 20.45
CA PRO A 63 -12.24 -7.35 20.15
C PRO A 63 -11.30 -8.06 19.19
N ASN A 64 -11.06 -9.35 19.41
CA ASN A 64 -10.23 -10.15 18.53
C ASN A 64 -10.83 -10.08 17.11
N PRO A 65 -10.09 -9.60 16.09
CA PRO A 65 -10.64 -9.51 14.75
C PRO A 65 -11.17 -10.87 14.31
N GLU A 66 -12.36 -10.91 13.69
CA GLU A 66 -13.00 -12.16 13.24
C GLU A 66 -12.21 -12.88 12.11
N HIS A 67 -11.17 -12.23 11.58
CA HIS A 67 -10.31 -12.78 10.54
C HIS A 67 -8.97 -13.28 11.09
N ASP A 68 -8.67 -14.55 10.82
CA ASP A 68 -7.38 -15.22 11.08
C ASP A 68 -6.26 -14.71 10.12
N PHE A 69 -6.01 -13.40 10.10
CA PHE A 69 -4.85 -12.86 9.39
C PHE A 69 -3.53 -13.12 10.10
N TYR A 70 -3.61 -13.41 11.40
CA TYR A 70 -2.48 -13.64 12.26
C TYR A 70 -2.37 -15.11 12.64
N SER A 71 -1.13 -15.59 12.76
CA SER A 71 -0.82 -16.94 13.24
C SER A 71 0.32 -16.89 14.25
N ASP A 72 0.39 -17.90 15.12
CA ASP A 72 1.51 -18.09 16.03
C ASP A 72 2.55 -19.02 15.41
N GLY A 73 3.84 -18.78 15.69
CA GLY A 73 4.93 -19.59 15.15
C GLY A 73 6.25 -19.47 15.92
N PRO A 74 7.33 -20.11 15.41
CA PRO A 74 8.66 -20.02 16.02
C PRO A 74 9.12 -18.57 16.12
N LYS A 75 9.63 -18.18 17.29
CA LYS A 75 10.07 -16.82 17.55
C LYS A 75 11.52 -16.61 17.11
N THR A 76 11.79 -15.60 16.29
CA THR A 76 13.17 -15.16 16.00
C THR A 76 13.68 -14.17 17.06
N ARG A 77 14.99 -13.86 17.06
CA ARG A 77 15.60 -12.95 18.04
C ARG A 77 14.86 -11.60 18.13
N ASP A 78 14.47 -11.06 16.99
CA ASP A 78 13.90 -9.71 16.85
C ASP A 78 12.37 -9.74 16.64
N GLY A 79 11.76 -10.94 16.65
CA GLY A 79 10.34 -11.18 16.43
C GLY A 79 9.54 -11.38 17.70
N ILE A 80 8.21 -11.31 17.60
CA ILE A 80 7.28 -11.50 18.72
C ILE A 80 6.59 -12.88 18.70
N GLY A 81 6.90 -13.76 17.73
CA GLY A 81 6.25 -15.06 17.55
C GLY A 81 4.86 -15.01 16.89
N LYS A 82 4.38 -13.82 16.52
CA LYS A 82 3.16 -13.60 15.71
C LYS A 82 3.54 -13.41 14.26
N TYR A 83 2.74 -13.97 13.35
CA TYR A 83 2.99 -13.97 11.92
C TYR A 83 1.80 -13.36 11.19
N TYR A 84 2.06 -12.47 10.25
CA TYR A 84 1.08 -11.90 9.33
C TYR A 84 1.47 -12.25 7.90
N GLN A 85 0.56 -12.88 7.16
CA GLN A 85 0.79 -13.35 5.78
C GLN A 85 2.11 -14.15 5.60
N GLY A 86 2.43 -15.01 6.56
CA GLY A 86 3.63 -15.86 6.53
C GLY A 86 4.94 -15.15 6.89
N ARG A 87 4.90 -13.92 7.41
CA ARG A 87 6.08 -13.19 7.92
C ARG A 87 5.94 -12.90 9.41
N GLU A 88 6.98 -13.15 10.18
CA GLU A 88 6.99 -12.83 11.62
C GLU A 88 7.00 -11.32 11.84
N ILE A 89 6.21 -10.86 12.81
CA ILE A 89 6.13 -9.47 13.23
C ILE A 89 7.29 -9.17 14.17
N ALA A 90 8.02 -8.10 13.89
CA ALA A 90 9.12 -7.61 14.71
C ALA A 90 8.64 -6.76 15.90
N TYR A 91 9.51 -6.55 16.88
CA TYR A 91 9.29 -5.54 17.92
C TYR A 91 9.14 -4.13 17.32
N VAL A 92 8.28 -3.32 17.94
CA VAL A 92 8.17 -1.89 17.59
C VAL A 92 9.42 -1.16 18.06
N MET A 93 10.09 -0.48 17.14
CA MET A 93 11.18 0.45 17.48
C MET A 93 10.57 1.78 17.91
N GLY A 94 10.79 2.18 19.17
CA GLY A 94 10.30 3.46 19.70
C GLY A 94 11.01 4.68 19.10
N HIS A 95 10.65 5.88 19.58
CA HIS A 95 11.25 7.15 19.13
C HIS A 95 12.80 7.19 19.14
N PRO A 96 13.55 6.49 20.02
CA PRO A 96 15.01 6.57 20.01
C PRO A 96 15.63 6.00 18.73
N ALA A 97 14.94 5.08 18.06
CA ALA A 97 15.41 4.54 16.81
C ALA A 97 15.24 5.52 15.65
N ILE A 98 14.34 6.51 15.74
CA ILE A 98 13.79 7.33 14.63
C ILE A 98 14.82 7.83 13.61
N ASN A 99 16.05 8.10 14.05
CA ASN A 99 17.17 8.47 13.20
C ASN A 99 17.42 7.49 12.03
N TRP A 100 17.03 6.20 12.16
CA TRP A 100 17.12 5.22 11.09
C TRP A 100 16.13 5.44 9.93
N LEU A 101 15.01 6.13 10.18
CA LEU A 101 14.03 6.53 9.16
C LEU A 101 14.44 7.84 8.48
N GLU A 102 15.30 8.64 9.12
CA GLU A 102 15.79 9.89 8.56
C GLU A 102 16.85 9.62 7.48
N ARG A 103 16.46 9.82 6.22
CA ARG A 103 17.37 9.79 5.06
C ARG A 103 17.95 11.19 4.83
N ARG A 104 19.19 11.27 4.35
CA ARG A 104 19.85 12.56 4.06
C ARG A 104 19.10 13.38 3.02
N GLU A 105 18.44 12.71 2.08
CA GLU A 105 17.74 13.29 0.94
C GLU A 105 16.30 13.74 1.28
N ARG A 106 15.77 13.33 2.44
CA ARG A 106 14.35 13.50 2.80
C ARG A 106 13.88 14.95 2.78
N GLU A 107 14.69 15.88 3.30
CA GLU A 107 14.31 17.30 3.30
C GLU A 107 14.14 17.85 1.87
N GLN A 108 14.95 17.36 0.92
CA GLN A 108 14.86 17.79 -0.48
C GLN A 108 13.69 17.14 -1.21
N GLU A 109 13.37 15.88 -0.90
CA GLU A 109 12.30 15.11 -1.55
C GLU A 109 10.90 15.42 -0.98
N GLU A 110 10.78 15.57 0.33
CA GLU A 110 9.51 15.59 1.07
C GLU A 110 9.22 16.95 1.74
N ALA A 111 10.24 17.79 1.96
CA ALA A 111 10.15 19.10 2.63
C ALA A 111 9.30 19.12 3.93
N PRO A 112 9.53 18.20 4.89
CA PRO A 112 8.72 18.09 6.11
C PRO A 112 8.77 19.36 6.97
N THR A 113 9.85 20.14 6.90
CA THR A 113 10.00 21.40 7.66
C THR A 113 8.90 22.41 7.32
N LYS A 114 8.37 22.41 6.08
CA LYS A 114 7.29 23.31 5.68
C LYS A 114 5.98 23.09 6.44
N ALA A 115 5.80 21.95 7.08
CA ALA A 115 4.62 21.65 7.88
C ALA A 115 4.68 22.23 9.30
N LEU A 116 5.83 22.80 9.70
CA LEU A 116 6.05 23.41 11.01
C LEU A 116 5.82 24.93 11.01
N ASP A 117 5.72 25.55 9.82
CA ASP A 117 5.43 26.98 9.62
C ASP A 117 3.91 27.26 9.63
#